data_AF-A0A7G2M0F6-F1
#
_entry.id   AF-A0A7G2M0F6-F1
#
_cell.length_a   1.000
_cell.length_b   1.000
_cell.length_c   1.000
_cell.angle_alpha   90.00
_cell.angle_beta   90.00
_cell.angle_gamma   90.00
#
_symmetry.space_group_name_H-M   'P 1'
#
loop_
_entity.id
_entity.type
_entity.pdbx_description
1 polymer ?
#
loop_
_entity_poly.entity_id
_entity_poly.type
_entity_poly.pdbx_seq_one_letter_code
_entity_poly.pdbx_strand_id
1 'polypeptide(L)'
;MDGAAANVEDSAVDIVQDLDRLKLLIVFDALLVEGNLGRAAEKLGKTPSAISRNLRQLREHYGQEVFYRTGKGMIPTPFAESLRLRIRALVSEANALLYPGPDKAASPGPLLHHPPLALNQWSEAGPDSTELARRLAVSARDADPVQRFAGYIAMIGNAAGQTRPMSQSEAEDAFGILLSGAIADAQVGAFLIALRSRGLMSQELAGFSRAARQHSQLPAIGNGPADLDWPAYLSPRAQGIPLFIHAARLVASAGYKVVLHGYDGGIVHQAFDHANLHVAPSTRALSSTNNVAFLPIGYFA
;
A
#
# COMPACT_ATOMS: atom_id res chain seq x y z
N MET A 1 36.68 42.44 15.20
CA MET A 1 36.64 41.04 15.67
C MET A 1 35.19 40.55 15.86
N ASP A 2 34.21 41.06 15.08
CA ASP A 2 32.77 40.79 15.32
C ASP A 2 32.13 39.76 14.36
N GLY A 3 32.90 39.15 13.45
CA GLY A 3 32.35 38.24 12.44
C GLY A 3 32.18 36.77 12.87
N ALA A 4 32.74 36.37 14.01
CA ALA A 4 32.71 34.97 14.47
C ALA A 4 31.49 34.63 15.34
N ALA A 5 30.90 35.61 16.02
CA ALA A 5 29.74 35.39 16.90
C ALA A 5 28.44 35.18 16.11
N ALA A 6 28.24 35.93 15.02
CA ALA A 6 27.04 35.84 14.18
C ALA A 6 26.90 34.48 13.46
N ASN A 7 28.01 33.84 13.09
CA ASN A 7 28.02 32.56 12.36
C ASN A 7 27.72 31.35 13.25
N VAL A 8 27.98 31.46 14.56
CA VAL A 8 27.69 30.40 15.54
C VAL A 8 26.22 30.45 15.99
N GLU A 9 25.64 31.65 16.08
CA GLU A 9 24.22 31.82 16.38
C GLU A 9 23.32 31.25 15.27
N ASP A 10 23.66 31.48 14.00
CA ASP A 10 22.89 30.97 12.85
C ASP A 10 22.90 29.42 12.78
N SER A 11 24.06 28.79 13.01
CA SER A 11 24.18 27.33 13.10
C SER A 11 23.44 26.72 14.29
N ALA A 12 23.39 27.39 15.44
CA ALA A 12 22.65 26.91 16.60
C ALA A 12 21.13 26.99 16.39
N VAL A 13 20.65 28.02 15.70
CA VAL A 13 19.24 28.18 15.31
C VAL A 13 18.83 27.06 14.34
N ASP A 14 19.66 26.73 13.36
CA ASP A 14 19.40 25.61 12.43
C ASP A 14 19.34 24.26 13.16
N ILE A 15 20.26 23.98 14.08
CA ILE A 15 20.28 22.73 14.86
C ILE A 15 19.02 22.60 15.74
N VAL A 16 18.60 23.69 16.39
CA VAL A 16 17.40 23.68 17.24
C VAL A 16 16.12 23.52 16.41
N GLN A 17 16.03 24.19 15.26
CA GLN A 17 14.91 24.01 14.33
C GLN A 17 14.85 22.56 13.80
N ASP A 18 16.00 21.95 13.51
CA ASP A 18 16.07 20.57 13.07
C ASP A 18 15.68 19.59 14.19
N LEU A 19 16.06 19.87 15.44
CA LEU A 19 15.62 19.09 16.61
C LEU A 19 14.10 19.15 16.82
N ASP A 20 13.47 20.31 16.63
CA ASP A 20 12.01 20.44 16.70
C ASP A 20 11.30 19.70 15.56
N ARG A 21 11.88 19.70 14.36
CA ARG A 21 11.40 18.89 13.22
C ARG A 21 11.55 17.40 13.47
N LEU A 22 12.62 16.94 14.12
CA LEU A 22 12.80 15.54 14.50
C LEU A 22 11.71 15.06 15.47
N LYS A 23 11.24 15.91 16.40
CA LYS A 23 10.12 15.59 17.29
C LYS A 23 8.82 15.31 16.51
N LEU A 24 8.66 15.89 15.33
CA LEU A 24 7.50 15.61 14.46
C LEU A 24 7.51 14.17 13.96
N LEU A 25 8.68 13.56 13.76
CA LEU A 25 8.79 12.17 13.30
C LEU A 25 8.35 11.17 14.37
N ILE A 26 8.52 11.49 15.66
CA ILE A 26 7.99 10.68 16.77
C ILE A 26 6.46 10.70 16.76
N VAL A 27 5.87 11.88 16.52
CA VAL A 27 4.42 12.03 16.41
C VAL A 27 3.90 11.33 15.17
N PHE A 28 4.64 11.41 14.07
CA PHE A 28 4.33 10.71 12.84
C PHE A 28 4.33 9.19 13.06
N ASP A 29 5.36 8.63 13.69
CA ASP A 29 5.41 7.21 14.06
C ASP A 29 4.19 6.81 14.91
N ALA A 30 3.88 7.55 15.96
CA ALA A 30 2.73 7.24 16.81
C ALA A 30 1.40 7.26 16.04
N LEU A 31 1.20 8.22 15.15
CA LEU A 31 -0.01 8.27 14.31
C LEU A 31 -0.06 7.13 13.30
N LEU A 32 1.07 6.74 12.70
CA LEU A 32 1.18 5.59 11.80
C LEU A 32 0.77 4.31 12.53
N VAL A 33 1.17 4.16 13.79
CA VAL A 33 0.89 2.98 14.61
C VAL A 33 -0.55 2.94 15.09
N GLU A 34 -1.02 4.03 15.69
CA GLU A 34 -2.30 4.05 16.37
C GLU A 34 -3.47 4.28 15.40
N GLY A 35 -3.24 4.90 14.24
CA GLY A 35 -4.30 5.25 13.27
C GLY A 35 -5.42 6.12 13.89
N ASN A 36 -5.16 6.75 15.03
CA ASN A 36 -6.13 7.53 15.78
C ASN A 36 -5.40 8.64 16.54
N LEU A 37 -5.89 9.87 16.37
CA LEU A 37 -5.25 11.06 16.94
C LEU A 37 -5.31 11.08 18.48
N GLY A 38 -6.41 10.62 19.08
CA GLY A 38 -6.58 10.54 20.53
C GLY A 38 -5.64 9.51 21.17
N ARG A 39 -5.61 8.29 20.62
CA ARG A 39 -4.69 7.24 21.10
C ARG A 39 -3.22 7.62 20.93
N ALA A 40 -2.87 8.25 19.81
CA ALA A 40 -1.51 8.77 19.61
C ALA A 40 -1.16 9.87 20.63
N ALA A 41 -2.11 10.74 20.97
CA ALA A 41 -1.93 11.78 21.98
C ALA A 41 -1.70 11.17 23.37
N GLU A 42 -2.55 10.23 23.78
CA GLU A 42 -2.43 9.50 25.04
C GLU A 42 -1.08 8.77 25.16
N LYS A 43 -0.70 8.00 24.14
CA LYS A 43 0.57 7.27 24.09
C LYS A 43 1.80 8.15 24.20
N LEU A 44 1.73 9.37 23.65
CA LEU A 44 2.83 10.34 23.69
C LEU A 44 2.77 11.28 24.90
N GLY A 45 1.79 11.13 25.80
CA GLY A 45 1.56 12.07 26.90
C GLY A 45 1.30 13.51 26.43
N LYS A 46 0.69 13.68 25.25
CA LYS A 46 0.41 14.97 24.62
C LYS A 46 -1.08 15.22 24.56
N THR A 47 -1.47 16.49 24.43
CA THR A 47 -2.87 16.85 24.19
C THR A 47 -3.24 16.59 22.72
N PRO A 48 -4.51 16.26 22.40
CA PRO A 48 -4.98 16.15 21.02
C PRO A 48 -4.72 17.42 20.19
N SER A 49 -4.80 18.61 20.81
CA SER A 49 -4.50 19.88 20.12
C SER A 49 -3.00 20.01 19.76
N ALA A 50 -2.09 19.47 20.58
CA ALA A 50 -0.67 19.43 20.26
C ALA A 50 -0.38 18.47 19.09
N ILE A 51 -0.98 17.27 19.09
CA ILE A 51 -0.84 16.33 17.96
C ILE A 51 -1.40 16.93 16.66
N SER A 52 -2.54 17.63 16.74
CA SER A 52 -3.12 18.32 15.58
C SER A 52 -2.20 19.41 15.02
N ARG A 53 -1.54 20.20 15.88
CA ARG A 53 -0.53 21.19 15.45
C ARG A 53 0.67 20.53 14.78
N ASN A 54 1.20 19.45 15.35
CA ASN A 54 2.32 18.70 14.77
C ASN A 54 1.96 18.09 13.41
N LEU A 55 0.72 17.60 13.25
CA LEU A 55 0.22 17.12 11.96
C LEU A 55 0.16 18.24 10.91
N ARG A 56 -0.22 19.46 11.31
CA ARG A 56 -0.17 20.63 10.42
C ARG A 56 1.25 20.94 9.97
N GLN A 57 2.20 20.94 10.90
CA GLN A 57 3.61 21.16 10.60
C GLN A 57 4.20 20.06 9.69
N LEU A 58 3.81 18.79 9.88
CA LEU A 58 4.17 17.71 8.97
C LEU A 58 3.65 17.96 7.55
N ARG A 59 2.40 18.40 7.40
CA ARG A 59 1.82 18.73 6.08
C ARG A 59 2.53 19.90 5.41
N GLU A 60 2.81 20.95 6.17
CA GLU A 60 3.55 22.12 5.70
C GLU A 60 4.96 21.74 5.24
N HIS A 61 5.65 20.89 6.01
CA HIS A 61 6.99 20.43 5.68
C HIS A 61 7.02 19.56 4.41
N TYR A 62 6.09 18.62 4.26
CA TYR A 62 6.05 17.73 3.09
C TYR A 62 5.31 18.31 1.88
N GLY A 63 4.66 19.48 2.03
CA GLY A 63 3.86 20.12 0.99
C GLY A 63 2.64 19.30 0.54
N GLN A 64 2.21 18.30 1.31
CA GLN A 64 1.12 17.39 0.95
C GLN A 64 0.43 16.79 2.18
N GLU A 65 -0.74 16.21 1.96
CA GLU A 65 -1.44 15.47 3.00
C GLU A 65 -0.68 14.20 3.40
N VAL A 66 -0.44 14.05 4.71
CA VAL A 66 0.18 12.86 5.31
C VAL A 66 -0.83 11.91 5.95
N PHE A 67 -2.02 12.40 6.32
CA PHE A 67 -3.12 11.57 6.81
C PHE A 67 -4.49 12.14 6.42
N TYR A 68 -5.39 11.25 6.01
CA TYR A 68 -6.82 11.54 5.84
C TYR A 68 -7.56 11.38 7.17
N ARG A 69 -8.40 12.37 7.49
CA ARG A 69 -9.29 12.29 8.66
C ARG A 69 -10.59 11.59 8.25
N THR A 70 -10.99 10.58 9.03
CA THR A 70 -12.24 9.85 8.84
C THR A 70 -13.01 9.79 10.15
N GLY A 71 -14.31 9.43 10.10
CA GLY A 71 -15.11 9.25 11.31
C GLY A 71 -14.57 8.18 12.26
N LYS A 72 -13.74 7.25 11.76
CA LYS A 72 -13.15 6.14 12.53
C LYS A 72 -11.72 6.43 13.03
N GLY A 73 -11.08 7.49 12.55
CA GLY A 73 -9.70 7.80 12.92
C GLY A 73 -8.92 8.48 11.79
N MET A 74 -7.62 8.20 11.76
CA MET A 74 -6.66 8.77 10.82
C MET A 74 -6.12 7.65 9.93
N ILE A 75 -6.25 7.82 8.61
CA ILE A 75 -5.69 6.88 7.64
C ILE A 75 -4.45 7.54 7.02
N PRO A 76 -3.26 6.92 7.09
CA PRO A 76 -2.06 7.47 6.48
C PRO A 76 -2.25 7.59 4.96
N THR A 77 -1.70 8.63 4.33
CA THR A 77 -1.65 8.67 2.85
C THR A 77 -0.64 7.66 2.31
N PRO A 78 -0.67 7.30 1.02
CA PRO A 78 0.33 6.41 0.43
C PRO A 78 1.76 6.94 0.59
N PHE A 79 1.94 8.26 0.52
CA PHE A 79 3.20 8.91 0.84
C PHE A 79 3.64 8.62 2.29
N ALA A 80 2.76 8.86 3.27
CA ALA A 80 3.05 8.57 4.67
C ALA A 80 3.33 7.08 4.93
N GLU A 81 2.58 6.19 4.28
CA GLU A 81 2.76 4.74 4.39
C GLU A 81 4.14 4.31 3.84
N SER A 82 4.60 4.91 2.74
CA SER A 82 5.93 4.65 2.19
C SER A 82 7.09 5.02 3.14
N LEU A 83 6.86 5.95 4.06
CA LEU A 83 7.85 6.39 5.04
C LEU A 83 7.85 5.55 6.32
N ARG A 84 6.85 4.69 6.54
CA ARG A 84 6.60 4.00 7.80
C ARG A 84 7.82 3.27 8.34
N LEU A 85 8.48 2.45 7.52
CA LEU A 85 9.62 1.66 7.96
C LEU A 85 10.83 2.54 8.30
N ARG A 86 11.07 3.59 7.50
CA ARG A 86 12.20 4.51 7.72
C ARG A 86 12.01 5.33 8.99
N ILE A 87 10.81 5.85 9.21
CA ILE A 87 10.46 6.60 10.42
C ILE A 87 10.57 5.69 11.65
N ARG A 88 10.01 4.47 11.58
CA ARG A 88 10.10 3.50 12.67
C ARG A 88 11.56 3.19 13.03
N ALA A 89 12.40 2.94 12.03
CA ALA A 89 13.81 2.63 12.25
C ALA A 89 14.53 3.80 12.95
N LEU A 90 14.32 5.02 12.46
CA LEU A 90 14.90 6.23 13.06
C LEU A 90 14.47 6.42 14.51
N VAL A 91 13.17 6.30 14.81
CA VAL A 91 12.64 6.45 16.18
C VAL A 91 13.17 5.35 17.09
N SER A 92 13.33 4.12 16.58
CA SER A 92 13.89 3.01 17.34
C SER A 92 15.36 3.25 17.68
N GLU A 93 16.14 3.72 16.71
CA GLU A 93 17.55 4.08 16.90
C GLU A 93 17.72 5.24 17.89
N ALA A 94 16.92 6.30 17.74
CA ALA A 94 16.95 7.44 18.65
C ALA A 94 16.64 7.02 20.10
N ASN A 95 15.66 6.12 20.30
CA ASN A 95 15.37 5.59 21.62
C ASN A 95 16.52 4.74 22.18
N ALA A 96 17.19 3.94 21.35
CA ALA A 96 18.35 3.14 21.78
C ALA A 96 19.52 4.03 22.24
N LEU A 97 19.74 5.16 21.56
CA LEU A 97 20.76 6.13 21.94
C LEU A 97 20.41 6.91 23.22
N LEU A 98 19.15 7.28 23.40
CA LEU A 98 18.69 8.04 24.58
C LEU A 98 18.55 7.16 25.83
N TYR A 99 18.20 5.88 25.65
CA TYR A 99 17.99 4.92 26.72
C TYR A 99 18.81 3.66 26.45
N PRO A 100 20.14 3.71 26.61
CA PRO A 100 20.99 2.56 26.40
C PRO A 100 20.61 1.46 27.41
N GLY A 101 20.06 0.36 26.90
CA GLY A 101 19.86 -0.86 27.66
C GLY A 101 21.17 -1.62 27.84
N PRO A 102 21.22 -2.67 28.68
CA PRO A 102 22.38 -3.56 28.74
C PRO A 102 22.68 -4.10 27.35
N ASP A 103 23.93 -3.91 26.94
CA ASP A 103 24.51 -4.12 25.63
C ASP A 103 23.97 -5.37 24.92
N LYS A 104 22.94 -5.21 24.09
CA LYS A 104 22.69 -6.17 23.02
C LYS A 104 23.67 -5.81 21.92
N ALA A 105 24.91 -6.28 22.09
CA ALA A 105 25.97 -6.21 21.09
C ALA A 105 25.38 -6.41 19.69
N ALA A 106 25.82 -5.58 18.74
CA ALA A 106 25.44 -5.57 17.33
C ALA A 106 25.38 -7.00 16.76
N SER A 107 24.21 -7.62 16.90
CA SER A 107 23.85 -8.80 16.14
C SER A 107 23.60 -8.31 14.72
N PRO A 108 23.99 -9.03 13.66
CA PRO A 108 23.45 -8.76 12.33
C PRO A 108 21.95 -8.62 12.52
N GLY A 109 21.43 -7.42 12.18
CA GLY A 109 20.16 -6.92 12.72
C GLY A 109 19.12 -8.04 12.75
N PRO A 110 18.38 -8.23 13.86
CA PRO A 110 17.45 -9.32 13.95
C PRO A 110 16.61 -9.28 12.69
N LEU A 111 16.39 -10.44 12.05
CA LEU A 111 15.23 -10.63 11.17
C LEU A 111 14.14 -9.81 11.83
N LEU A 112 13.76 -8.68 11.22
CA LEU A 112 12.76 -7.81 11.81
C LEU A 112 11.60 -8.75 12.00
N HIS A 113 11.34 -9.17 13.25
CA HIS A 113 10.08 -9.75 13.59
C HIS A 113 9.16 -8.60 13.23
N HIS A 114 8.52 -8.73 12.06
CA HIS A 114 7.45 -7.85 11.70
C HIS A 114 6.62 -7.80 12.99
N PRO A 115 6.28 -6.60 13.51
CA PRO A 115 5.33 -6.55 14.60
C PRO A 115 4.21 -7.51 14.21
N PRO A 116 3.79 -8.45 15.09
CA PRO A 116 2.72 -9.38 14.74
C PRO A 116 1.67 -8.50 14.10
N LEU A 117 1.32 -8.82 12.84
CA LEU A 117 0.37 -8.03 12.09
C LEU A 117 -0.73 -7.74 13.08
N ALA A 118 -0.82 -6.48 13.51
CA ALA A 118 -1.96 -6.06 14.27
C ALA A 118 -3.04 -6.07 13.20
N LEU A 119 -3.60 -7.27 12.99
CA LEU A 119 -5.01 -7.44 12.79
C LEU A 119 -5.58 -6.61 13.92
N ASN A 120 -5.80 -5.33 13.64
CA ASN A 120 -6.84 -4.61 14.32
C ASN A 120 -8.02 -5.56 14.16
N GLN A 121 -8.36 -6.29 15.22
CA GLN A 121 -9.70 -6.78 15.36
C GLN A 121 -10.50 -5.50 15.37
N TRP A 122 -11.00 -5.14 14.19
CA TRP A 122 -11.99 -4.10 14.07
C TRP A 122 -13.09 -4.56 15.00
N SER A 123 -13.18 -3.91 16.16
CA SER A 123 -14.33 -4.09 17.02
C SER A 123 -15.53 -3.69 16.18
N GLU A 124 -16.39 -4.65 15.88
CA GLU A 124 -17.69 -4.45 15.24
C GLU A 124 -18.65 -3.62 16.11
N ALA A 125 -18.20 -3.10 17.26
CA ALA A 125 -19.05 -2.48 18.29
C ALA A 125 -18.95 -0.94 18.37
N GLY A 126 -18.72 -0.24 17.25
CA GLY A 126 -19.06 1.19 17.11
C GLY A 126 -20.50 1.34 16.60
N PRO A 127 -21.18 2.50 16.74
CA PRO A 127 -22.53 2.68 16.20
C PRO A 127 -22.49 2.26 14.73
N ASP A 128 -23.32 1.26 14.41
CA ASP A 128 -23.01 0.31 13.35
C ASP A 128 -22.71 1.04 12.04
N SER A 129 -21.42 1.16 11.72
CA SER A 129 -20.98 1.75 10.46
C SER A 129 -21.44 0.88 9.30
N THR A 130 -21.74 -0.39 9.57
CA THR A 130 -22.41 -1.32 8.68
C THR A 130 -23.87 -0.94 8.54
N GLU A 131 -24.57 -0.40 9.54
CA GLU A 131 -25.96 0.08 9.41
C GLU A 131 -26.05 1.44 8.71
N LEU A 132 -25.18 2.40 9.00
CA LEU A 132 -25.16 3.67 8.24
C LEU A 132 -24.64 3.45 6.82
N ALA A 133 -23.59 2.63 6.65
CA ALA A 133 -23.15 2.21 5.32
C ALA A 133 -24.16 1.27 4.65
N ARG A 134 -24.98 0.49 5.37
CA ARG A 134 -26.09 -0.29 4.80
C ARG A 134 -27.26 0.61 4.46
N ARG A 135 -27.56 1.68 5.20
CA ARG A 135 -28.61 2.64 4.83
C ARG A 135 -28.17 3.49 3.64
N LEU A 136 -26.91 3.91 3.59
CA LEU A 136 -26.34 4.62 2.43
C LEU A 136 -26.07 3.69 1.25
N ALA A 137 -25.63 2.45 1.48
CA ALA A 137 -25.43 1.45 0.44
C ALA A 137 -26.70 0.72 0.04
N VAL A 138 -27.79 0.70 0.82
CA VAL A 138 -29.09 0.21 0.34
C VAL A 138 -29.64 1.24 -0.64
N SER A 139 -29.62 2.54 -0.30
CA SER A 139 -30.00 3.58 -1.25
C SER A 139 -29.05 3.71 -2.46
N ALA A 140 -27.76 3.39 -2.31
CA ALA A 140 -26.80 3.44 -3.41
C ALA A 140 -26.69 2.12 -4.20
N ARG A 141 -26.82 0.92 -3.61
CA ARG A 141 -26.74 -0.39 -4.32
C ARG A 141 -27.92 -0.62 -5.25
N ASP A 142 -29.06 0.00 -4.96
CA ASP A 142 -30.23 -0.01 -5.85
C ASP A 142 -30.10 0.99 -7.00
N ALA A 143 -29.10 1.89 -6.96
CA ALA A 143 -28.81 2.79 -8.07
C ALA A 143 -28.10 2.04 -9.21
N ASP A 144 -28.35 2.53 -10.43
CA ASP A 144 -27.71 2.09 -11.67
C ASP A 144 -26.17 2.08 -11.52
N PRO A 145 -25.46 1.00 -11.92
CA PRO A 145 -24.00 0.91 -11.86
C PRO A 145 -23.26 2.16 -12.35
N VAL A 146 -23.74 2.85 -13.39
CA VAL A 146 -23.14 4.10 -13.89
C VAL A 146 -23.17 5.22 -12.85
N GLN A 147 -24.29 5.37 -12.14
CA GLN A 147 -24.47 6.38 -11.11
C GLN A 147 -23.63 6.07 -9.86
N ARG A 148 -23.56 4.79 -9.45
CA ARG A 148 -22.68 4.36 -8.36
C ARG A 148 -21.23 4.68 -8.67
N PHE A 149 -20.80 4.36 -9.90
CA PHE A 149 -19.42 4.61 -10.35
C PHE A 149 -19.07 6.10 -10.36
N ALA A 150 -19.99 6.97 -10.78
CA ALA A 150 -19.82 8.43 -10.68
C ALA A 150 -19.65 8.89 -9.22
N GLY A 151 -20.39 8.30 -8.28
CA GLY A 151 -20.23 8.54 -6.85
C GLY A 151 -18.84 8.17 -6.33
N TYR A 152 -18.27 7.05 -6.80
CA TYR A 152 -16.91 6.66 -6.44
C TYR A 152 -15.87 7.63 -6.99
N ILE A 153 -16.00 8.11 -8.24
CA ILE A 153 -15.12 9.13 -8.82
C ILE A 153 -15.16 10.41 -7.96
N ALA A 154 -16.35 10.89 -7.60
CA ALA A 154 -16.49 12.09 -6.77
C ALA A 154 -15.83 11.92 -5.39
N MET A 155 -15.94 10.73 -4.79
CA MET A 155 -15.34 10.41 -3.49
C MET A 155 -13.82 10.53 -3.48
N ILE A 156 -13.16 10.10 -4.57
CA ILE A 156 -11.70 10.08 -4.67
C ILE A 156 -11.11 11.28 -5.41
N GLY A 157 -11.90 11.99 -6.22
CA GLY A 157 -11.44 13.03 -7.15
C GLY A 157 -11.74 14.48 -6.75
N ASN A 158 -12.43 14.72 -5.63
CA ASN A 158 -12.73 16.08 -5.16
C ASN A 158 -11.48 16.89 -4.72
N ALA A 159 -11.68 18.20 -4.49
CA ALA A 159 -10.63 19.11 -4.04
C ALA A 159 -9.97 18.65 -2.72
N ALA A 160 -8.70 19.03 -2.52
CA ALA A 160 -7.90 18.69 -1.35
C ALA A 160 -8.67 18.98 -0.04
N GLY A 161 -8.86 17.95 0.78
CA GLY A 161 -9.61 18.02 2.04
C GLY A 161 -11.06 17.55 2.00
N GLN A 162 -11.64 17.31 0.82
CA GLN A 162 -12.99 16.73 0.64
C GLN A 162 -12.99 15.30 0.08
N THR A 163 -11.80 14.75 -0.17
CA THR A 163 -11.63 13.37 -0.62
C THR A 163 -11.44 12.42 0.55
N ARG A 164 -11.93 11.19 0.40
CA ARG A 164 -11.59 10.10 1.30
C ARG A 164 -11.30 8.84 0.48
N PRO A 165 -10.51 7.91 1.03
CA PRO A 165 -10.41 6.58 0.42
C PRO A 165 -11.74 5.85 0.46
N MET A 166 -11.95 4.98 -0.52
CA MET A 166 -13.06 4.04 -0.53
C MET A 166 -12.84 2.99 0.56
N SER A 167 -13.93 2.56 1.19
CA SER A 167 -13.94 1.33 2.00
C SER A 167 -13.69 0.12 1.09
N GLN A 168 -13.33 -1.02 1.69
CA GLN A 168 -13.10 -2.25 0.95
C GLN A 168 -14.31 -2.68 0.11
N SER A 169 -15.54 -2.56 0.64
CA SER A 169 -16.75 -2.91 -0.08
C SER A 169 -17.09 -1.94 -1.22
N GLU A 170 -16.81 -0.64 -1.04
CA GLU A 170 -16.99 0.37 -2.09
C GLU A 170 -15.97 0.14 -3.21
N ALA A 171 -14.72 -0.16 -2.86
CA ALA A 171 -13.68 -0.48 -3.83
C ALA A 171 -13.98 -1.77 -4.61
N GLU A 172 -14.51 -2.79 -3.94
CA GLU A 172 -14.96 -4.03 -4.59
C GLU A 172 -16.10 -3.78 -5.59
N ASP A 173 -17.13 -3.02 -5.22
CA ASP A 173 -18.22 -2.66 -6.15
C ASP A 173 -17.71 -1.78 -7.30
N ALA A 174 -16.92 -0.73 -7.00
CA ALA A 174 -16.36 0.16 -8.02
C ALA A 174 -15.56 -0.60 -9.08
N PHE A 175 -14.67 -1.49 -8.63
CA PHE A 175 -13.81 -2.24 -9.54
C PHE A 175 -14.57 -3.36 -10.24
N GLY A 176 -15.58 -3.97 -9.62
CA GLY A 176 -16.47 -4.91 -10.29
C GLY A 176 -17.25 -4.24 -11.44
N ILE A 177 -17.80 -3.05 -11.19
CA ILE A 177 -18.46 -2.24 -12.22
C ILE A 177 -17.48 -1.89 -13.36
N LEU A 178 -16.25 -1.49 -13.03
CA LEU A 178 -15.21 -1.21 -14.03
C LEU A 178 -14.90 -2.45 -14.88
N LEU A 179 -14.70 -3.61 -14.26
CA LEU A 179 -14.37 -4.87 -14.93
C LEU A 179 -15.53 -5.43 -15.78
N SER A 180 -16.77 -5.07 -15.47
CA SER A 180 -17.94 -5.45 -16.27
C SER A 180 -17.95 -4.83 -17.67
N GLY A 181 -17.16 -3.78 -17.91
CA GLY A 181 -17.14 -3.04 -19.18
C GLY A 181 -18.37 -2.15 -19.42
N ALA A 182 -19.25 -1.96 -18.42
CA ALA A 182 -20.50 -1.22 -18.54
C ALA A 182 -20.36 0.32 -18.37
N ILE A 183 -19.14 0.85 -18.30
CA ILE A 183 -18.86 2.26 -17.97
C ILE A 183 -18.13 2.95 -19.13
N ALA A 184 -18.43 4.23 -19.34
CA ALA A 184 -17.79 5.02 -20.40
C ALA A 184 -16.29 5.24 -20.13
N ASP A 185 -15.48 5.20 -21.20
CA ASP A 185 -14.01 5.39 -21.13
C ASP A 185 -13.59 6.66 -20.38
N ALA A 186 -14.37 7.74 -20.51
CA ALA A 186 -14.11 8.99 -19.79
C ALA A 186 -14.20 8.83 -18.27
N GLN A 187 -15.17 8.04 -17.78
CA GLN A 187 -15.32 7.74 -16.36
C GLN A 187 -14.20 6.81 -15.88
N VAL A 188 -13.80 5.82 -16.70
CA VAL A 188 -12.63 4.97 -16.41
C VAL A 188 -11.37 5.83 -16.27
N GLY A 189 -11.12 6.72 -17.23
CA GLY A 189 -9.98 7.64 -17.20
C GLY A 189 -9.99 8.54 -15.96
N ALA A 190 -11.14 9.15 -15.63
CA ALA A 190 -11.29 9.99 -14.44
C ALA A 190 -10.99 9.22 -13.14
N PHE A 191 -11.52 8.00 -13.02
CA PHE A 191 -11.27 7.13 -11.87
C PHE A 191 -9.79 6.79 -11.72
N LEU A 192 -9.12 6.39 -12.80
CA LEU A 192 -7.70 6.03 -12.78
C LEU A 192 -6.79 7.22 -12.51
N ILE A 193 -7.11 8.42 -13.05
CA ILE A 193 -6.37 9.65 -12.76
C ILE A 193 -6.50 10.01 -11.28
N ALA A 194 -7.72 9.98 -10.73
CA ALA A 194 -7.95 10.29 -9.33
C ALA A 194 -7.28 9.29 -8.37
N LEU A 195 -7.31 7.99 -8.71
CA LEU A 195 -6.56 6.97 -7.97
C LEU A 195 -5.05 7.21 -8.03
N ARG A 196 -4.50 7.55 -9.20
CA ARG A 196 -3.07 7.77 -9.36
C ARG A 196 -2.58 9.01 -8.63
N SER A 197 -3.33 10.10 -8.67
CA SER A 197 -2.96 11.36 -8.02
C SER A 197 -3.02 11.26 -6.49
N ARG A 198 -4.05 10.61 -5.95
CA ARG A 198 -4.21 10.37 -4.51
C ARG A 198 -3.32 9.24 -3.99
N GLY A 199 -3.07 8.26 -4.86
CA GLY A 199 -2.47 6.96 -4.55
C GLY A 199 -3.46 5.97 -3.92
N LEU A 200 -3.14 4.68 -4.03
CA LEU A 200 -4.01 3.58 -3.59
C LEU A 200 -3.83 3.25 -2.12
N MET A 201 -4.93 2.92 -1.43
CA MET A 201 -4.92 2.41 -0.06
C MET A 201 -5.00 0.89 -0.02
N SER A 202 -4.49 0.28 1.06
CA SER A 202 -4.51 -1.17 1.28
C SER A 202 -5.93 -1.76 1.23
N GLN A 203 -6.91 -1.11 1.88
CA GLN A 203 -8.31 -1.54 1.86
C GLN A 203 -8.94 -1.46 0.45
N GLU A 204 -8.52 -0.49 -0.37
CA GLU A 204 -8.99 -0.34 -1.74
C GLU A 204 -8.39 -1.45 -2.61
N LEU A 205 -7.09 -1.70 -2.46
CA LEU A 205 -6.40 -2.80 -3.13
C LEU A 205 -7.02 -4.16 -2.76
N ALA A 206 -7.40 -4.37 -1.49
CA ALA A 206 -8.11 -5.56 -1.05
C ALA A 206 -9.48 -5.71 -1.74
N GLY A 207 -10.25 -4.62 -1.85
CA GLY A 207 -11.53 -4.59 -2.57
C GLY A 207 -11.36 -4.88 -4.06
N PHE A 208 -10.42 -4.20 -4.72
CA PHE A 208 -10.08 -4.43 -6.12
C PHE A 208 -9.66 -5.87 -6.38
N SER A 209 -8.85 -6.44 -5.48
CA SER A 209 -8.41 -7.85 -5.58
C SER A 209 -9.58 -8.84 -5.47
N ARG A 210 -10.58 -8.55 -4.62
CA ARG A 210 -11.79 -9.39 -4.52
C ARG A 210 -12.65 -9.30 -5.77
N ALA A 211 -12.86 -8.09 -6.27
CA ALA A 211 -13.60 -7.86 -7.51
C ALA A 211 -12.92 -8.54 -8.70
N ALA A 212 -11.59 -8.41 -8.82
CA ALA A 212 -10.80 -9.10 -9.83
C ALA A 212 -11.00 -10.62 -9.75
N ARG A 213 -10.88 -11.22 -8.56
CA ARG A 213 -11.12 -12.66 -8.38
C ARG A 213 -12.53 -13.12 -8.75
N GLN A 214 -13.54 -12.27 -8.58
CA GLN A 214 -14.92 -12.59 -8.98
C GLN A 214 -15.13 -12.49 -10.50
N HIS A 215 -14.36 -11.65 -11.19
CA HIS A 215 -14.44 -11.44 -12.63
C HIS A 215 -13.40 -12.25 -13.42
N SER A 216 -12.47 -12.92 -12.73
CA SER A 216 -11.46 -13.75 -13.35
C SER A 216 -11.82 -15.22 -13.32
N GLN A 217 -11.56 -15.91 -14.42
CA GLN A 217 -11.57 -17.38 -14.45
C GLN A 217 -10.18 -17.86 -14.05
N LEU A 218 -10.06 -18.41 -12.84
CA LEU A 218 -8.78 -18.98 -12.40
C LEU A 218 -8.49 -20.24 -13.23
N PRO A 219 -7.40 -20.29 -14.01
CA PRO A 219 -7.06 -21.46 -14.78
C PRO A 219 -6.78 -22.65 -13.85
N ALA A 220 -7.24 -23.85 -14.26
CA ALA A 220 -7.08 -25.06 -13.48
C ALA A 220 -5.60 -25.40 -13.23
N ILE A 221 -5.20 -25.46 -11.96
CA ILE A 221 -3.83 -25.77 -11.54
C ILE A 221 -3.54 -27.27 -11.59
N GLY A 222 -3.03 -27.73 -12.74
CA GLY A 222 -2.42 -29.05 -12.91
C GLY A 222 -3.12 -30.19 -12.17
N ASN A 223 -2.34 -31.11 -11.62
CA ASN A 223 -2.81 -32.14 -10.69
C ASN A 223 -2.53 -31.76 -9.22
N GLY A 224 -2.43 -30.47 -8.90
CA GLY A 224 -2.14 -29.98 -7.54
C GLY A 224 -1.71 -28.51 -7.51
N PRO A 225 -1.72 -27.85 -6.34
CA PRO A 225 -1.38 -26.44 -6.20
C PRO A 225 0.08 -26.16 -6.58
N ALA A 226 0.35 -24.93 -7.01
CA ALA A 226 1.72 -24.42 -7.11
C ALA A 226 2.31 -24.28 -5.70
N ASP A 227 3.60 -24.52 -5.54
CA ASP A 227 4.31 -24.26 -4.29
C ASP A 227 4.59 -22.77 -4.12
N LEU A 228 4.71 -22.05 -5.24
CA LEU A 228 4.94 -20.60 -5.26
C LEU A 228 4.17 -19.92 -6.40
N ASP A 229 3.41 -18.90 -6.04
CA ASP A 229 2.78 -17.95 -6.96
C ASP A 229 3.64 -16.69 -7.06
N TRP A 230 4.05 -16.33 -8.28
CA TRP A 230 5.06 -15.29 -8.54
C TRP A 230 4.53 -14.23 -9.52
N PRO A 231 4.15 -13.03 -9.04
CA PRO A 231 3.70 -11.95 -9.92
C PRO A 231 4.85 -11.37 -10.75
N ALA A 232 4.65 -11.29 -12.07
CA ALA A 232 5.60 -10.84 -13.08
C ALA A 232 5.07 -9.59 -13.84
N TYR A 233 4.75 -8.52 -13.09
CA TYR A 233 4.23 -7.26 -13.64
C TYR A 233 5.34 -6.21 -13.79
N LEU A 234 6.19 -6.37 -14.80
CA LEU A 234 7.15 -5.33 -15.15
C LEU A 234 6.53 -4.30 -16.09
N SER A 235 6.95 -3.05 -15.92
CA SER A 235 6.65 -2.02 -16.90
C SER A 235 7.30 -2.38 -18.25
N PRO A 236 6.60 -2.21 -19.39
CA PRO A 236 7.21 -2.31 -20.71
C PRO A 236 8.38 -1.32 -20.92
N ARG A 237 8.49 -0.29 -20.06
CA ARG A 237 9.58 0.70 -20.08
C ARG A 237 10.70 0.39 -19.08
N ALA A 238 10.59 -0.71 -18.33
CA ALA A 238 11.62 -1.10 -17.38
C ALA A 238 12.94 -1.35 -18.12
N GLN A 239 14.02 -0.79 -17.58
CA GLN A 239 15.38 -0.97 -18.09
C GLN A 239 16.08 -2.03 -17.24
N GLY A 240 16.84 -2.91 -17.88
CA GLY A 240 17.65 -3.93 -17.20
C GLY A 240 17.06 -5.34 -17.23
N ILE A 241 17.89 -6.33 -16.88
CA ILE A 241 17.57 -7.74 -17.02
C ILE A 241 16.61 -8.15 -15.89
N PRO A 242 15.46 -8.81 -16.18
CA PRO A 242 14.52 -9.29 -15.17
C PRO A 242 15.04 -10.51 -14.43
N LEU A 243 16.01 -10.29 -13.51
CA LEU A 243 16.71 -11.36 -12.79
C LEU A 243 15.79 -12.28 -11.98
N PHE A 244 14.58 -11.83 -11.62
CA PHE A 244 13.59 -12.68 -10.94
C PHE A 244 13.20 -13.91 -11.77
N ILE A 245 13.30 -13.85 -13.09
CA ILE A 245 13.04 -15.00 -13.98
C ILE A 245 14.10 -16.09 -13.76
N HIS A 246 15.36 -15.70 -13.55
CA HIS A 246 16.42 -16.63 -13.16
C HIS A 246 16.21 -17.17 -11.74
N ALA A 247 15.79 -16.33 -10.80
CA ALA A 247 15.45 -16.78 -9.45
C ALA A 247 14.33 -17.84 -9.46
N ALA A 248 13.27 -17.62 -10.24
CA ALA A 248 12.18 -18.58 -10.41
C ALA A 248 12.67 -19.93 -10.98
N ARG A 249 13.60 -19.90 -11.96
CA ARG A 249 14.23 -21.13 -12.48
C ARG A 249 15.05 -21.87 -11.43
N LEU A 250 15.81 -21.15 -10.61
CA LEU A 250 16.61 -21.76 -9.55
C LEU A 250 15.69 -22.44 -8.51
N VAL A 251 14.62 -21.77 -8.10
CA VAL A 251 13.60 -22.34 -7.20
C VAL A 251 12.96 -23.59 -7.83
N ALA A 252 12.64 -23.55 -9.12
CA ALA A 252 12.10 -24.70 -9.84
C ALA A 252 13.09 -25.86 -9.95
N SER A 253 14.38 -25.56 -10.17
CA SER A 253 15.46 -26.56 -10.21
C SER A 253 15.72 -27.22 -8.85
N ALA A 254 15.36 -26.55 -7.76
CA ALA A 254 15.37 -27.11 -6.42
C ALA A 254 14.16 -28.04 -6.14
N GLY A 255 13.26 -28.22 -7.11
CA GLY A 255 12.14 -29.16 -7.05
C GLY A 255 10.78 -28.55 -6.72
N TYR A 256 10.69 -27.23 -6.53
CA TYR A 256 9.43 -26.53 -6.23
C TYR A 256 8.65 -26.15 -7.50
N LYS A 257 7.33 -26.25 -7.47
CA LYS A 257 6.45 -25.80 -8.56
C LYS A 257 6.22 -24.30 -8.48
N VAL A 258 6.78 -23.56 -9.44
CA VAL A 258 6.66 -22.10 -9.53
C VAL A 258 5.71 -21.72 -10.65
N VAL A 259 4.71 -20.92 -10.33
CA VAL A 259 3.82 -20.30 -11.31
C VAL A 259 4.12 -18.82 -11.37
N LEU A 260 4.59 -18.36 -12.52
CA LEU A 260 4.67 -16.93 -12.80
C LEU A 260 3.39 -16.47 -13.48
N HIS A 261 2.90 -15.28 -13.16
CA HIS A 261 1.74 -14.70 -13.85
C HIS A 261 1.91 -13.20 -14.06
N GLY A 262 1.49 -12.68 -15.22
CA GLY A 262 1.75 -11.28 -15.54
C GLY A 262 1.39 -10.86 -16.95
N TYR A 263 1.83 -9.67 -17.34
CA TYR A 263 1.65 -9.18 -18.71
C TYR A 263 2.70 -9.81 -19.63
N ASP A 264 2.23 -10.45 -20.70
CA ASP A 264 3.10 -11.04 -21.71
C ASP A 264 3.49 -9.99 -22.76
N GLY A 265 4.55 -9.24 -22.49
CA GLY A 265 5.05 -8.27 -23.46
C GLY A 265 6.37 -7.63 -23.10
N GLY A 266 7.01 -7.05 -24.12
CA GLY A 266 8.28 -6.34 -24.00
C GLY A 266 9.40 -7.21 -23.44
N ILE A 267 10.13 -6.68 -22.46
CA ILE A 267 11.30 -7.33 -21.86
C ILE A 267 10.97 -8.63 -21.11
N VAL A 268 9.72 -8.77 -20.64
CA VAL A 268 9.26 -9.96 -19.92
C VAL A 268 9.16 -11.15 -20.87
N HIS A 269 8.48 -10.98 -22.01
CA HIS A 269 8.35 -12.01 -23.04
C HIS A 269 9.73 -12.47 -23.52
N GLN A 270 10.58 -11.51 -23.90
CA GLN A 270 11.95 -11.80 -24.35
C GLN A 270 12.73 -12.59 -23.30
N ALA A 271 12.63 -12.21 -22.03
CA ALA A 271 13.38 -12.89 -20.98
C ALA A 271 12.83 -14.29 -20.67
N PHE A 272 11.52 -14.53 -20.82
CA PHE A 272 10.95 -15.87 -20.74
C PHE A 272 11.46 -16.78 -21.87
N ASP A 273 11.52 -16.26 -23.11
CA ASP A 273 12.07 -16.98 -24.26
C ASP A 273 13.54 -17.37 -24.03
N HIS A 274 14.38 -16.41 -23.63
CA HIS A 274 15.80 -16.67 -23.33
C HIS A 274 15.98 -17.63 -22.15
N ALA A 275 15.06 -17.61 -21.20
CA ALA A 275 15.08 -18.50 -20.05
C ALA A 275 14.53 -19.90 -20.37
N ASN A 276 14.06 -20.14 -21.61
CA ASN A 276 13.40 -21.37 -22.05
C ASN A 276 12.20 -21.74 -21.15
N LEU A 277 11.47 -20.72 -20.70
CA LEU A 277 10.29 -20.88 -19.86
C LEU A 277 9.05 -20.96 -20.74
N HIS A 278 8.22 -21.96 -20.49
CA HIS A 278 7.04 -22.19 -21.30
C HIS A 278 5.94 -21.22 -20.91
N VAL A 279 5.52 -20.39 -21.87
CA VAL A 279 4.24 -19.67 -21.81
C VAL A 279 3.13 -20.69 -21.92
N ALA A 280 2.32 -20.81 -20.89
CA ALA A 280 1.28 -21.82 -20.80
C ALA A 280 -0.11 -21.17 -20.69
N PRO A 281 -1.11 -21.66 -21.45
CA PRO A 281 -2.49 -21.18 -21.33
C PRO A 281 -3.15 -21.66 -20.04
N SER A 282 -2.54 -22.63 -19.35
CA SER A 282 -2.98 -23.09 -18.05
C SER A 282 -1.81 -23.72 -17.29
N THR A 283 -1.95 -23.76 -15.98
CA THR A 283 -1.06 -24.43 -15.04
C THR A 283 -1.03 -25.96 -15.20
N ARG A 284 -1.88 -26.56 -16.06
CA ARG A 284 -1.74 -27.98 -16.48
C ARG A 284 -0.46 -28.26 -17.26
N ALA A 285 0.24 -27.25 -17.74
CA ALA A 285 1.56 -27.39 -18.33
C ALA A 285 2.65 -27.74 -17.29
N LEU A 286 2.38 -27.58 -15.99
CA LEU A 286 3.28 -28.05 -14.94
C LEU A 286 3.25 -29.58 -14.88
N SER A 287 4.42 -30.20 -15.01
CA SER A 287 4.61 -31.65 -14.99
C SER A 287 5.73 -32.02 -14.03
N SER A 288 5.93 -33.31 -13.78
CA SER A 288 7.09 -33.80 -13.00
C SER A 288 8.45 -33.47 -13.63
N THR A 289 8.46 -33.12 -14.93
CA THR A 289 9.67 -32.74 -15.68
C THR A 289 9.76 -31.23 -15.94
N ASN A 290 8.70 -30.47 -15.63
CA ASN A 290 8.65 -29.02 -15.82
C ASN A 290 7.93 -28.35 -14.65
N ASN A 291 8.72 -27.85 -13.70
CA ASN A 291 8.24 -27.26 -12.45
C ASN A 291 8.08 -25.73 -12.52
N VAL A 292 8.11 -25.14 -13.71
CA VAL A 292 7.94 -23.69 -13.88
C VAL A 292 7.09 -23.38 -15.10
N ALA A 293 6.11 -22.51 -14.93
CA ALA A 293 5.22 -22.06 -15.99
C ALA A 293 4.95 -20.56 -15.88
N PHE A 294 4.79 -19.88 -17.01
CA PHE A 294 4.30 -18.51 -17.07
C PHE A 294 2.88 -18.47 -17.62
N LEU A 295 1.97 -17.81 -16.89
CA LEU A 295 0.58 -17.62 -17.26
C LEU A 295 0.32 -16.14 -17.57
N PRO A 296 0.21 -15.78 -18.87
CA PRO A 296 -0.27 -14.47 -19.26
C PRO A 296 -1.60 -14.11 -18.62
N ILE A 297 -1.74 -12.86 -18.15
CA ILE A 297 -2.95 -12.37 -17.49
C ILE A 297 -4.20 -12.46 -18.39
N GLY A 298 -4.02 -12.46 -19.71
CA GLY A 298 -5.11 -12.65 -20.67
C GLY A 298 -5.82 -14.01 -20.57
N TYR A 299 -5.19 -15.02 -19.94
CA TYR A 299 -5.82 -16.31 -19.69
C TYR A 299 -6.68 -16.36 -18.42
N PHE A 300 -6.77 -15.25 -17.68
CA PHE A 300 -7.62 -15.11 -16.49
C PHE A 300 -8.93 -14.38 -16.80
N ALA A 301 -9.15 -13.95 -18.04
CA ALA A 301 -10.37 -13.28 -18.50
C ALA A 301 -11.47 -14.29 -18.89
#